data_AF-X0ZC62-F1
#
_entry.id   AF-X0ZC62-F1
#
_cell.length_a   1.000
_cell.length_b   1.000
_cell.length_c   1.000
_cell.angle_alpha   90.00
_cell.angle_beta   90.00
_cell.angle_gamma   90.00
#
_symmetry.space_group_name_H-M   'P 1'
#
loop_
_entity.id
_entity.type
_entity.pdbx_description
1 polymer ?
#
loop_
_entity_poly.entity_id
_entity_poly.type
_entity_poly.pdbx_seq_one_letter_code
_entity_poly.pdbx_strand_id
1 'polypeptide(L)'
;NIAKKEGLIAIQRLFLLDSAALKTGEQILKHNQPDAVEILPGMAAPYFIEHVYKELLCPVIAGGLISESLLHKPEPYLGLFL
;
A
#
# COMPACT_ATOMS: atom_id res chain seq x y z
N ASN A 1 13.10 -8.87 4.78
CA ASN A 1 13.59 -9.19 3.41
C ASN A 1 14.14 -10.61 3.22
N ILE A 2 13.53 -11.65 3.78
CA ILE A 2 13.98 -13.04 3.47
C ILE A 2 13.44 -13.45 2.09
N ALA A 3 12.14 -13.27 1.84
CA ALA A 3 11.49 -13.58 0.56
C ALA A 3 12.21 -12.96 -0.66
N LYS A 4 12.54 -11.66 -0.62
CA LYS A 4 13.28 -11.00 -1.72
C LYS A 4 14.67 -11.58 -1.96
N LYS A 5 15.37 -12.01 -0.89
CA LYS A 5 16.71 -12.64 -1.03
C LYS A 5 16.63 -14.00 -1.71
N GLU A 6 15.51 -14.69 -1.56
CA GLU A 6 15.23 -15.98 -2.20
C GLU A 6 14.60 -15.83 -3.60
N GLY A 7 14.52 -14.62 -4.14
CA GLY A 7 13.92 -14.37 -5.46
C GLY A 7 12.39 -14.51 -5.49
N LEU A 8 11.73 -14.48 -4.34
CA LEU A 8 10.27 -14.54 -4.22
C LEU A 8 9.67 -13.12 -4.23
N ILE A 9 8.45 -13.01 -4.79
CA ILE A 9 7.65 -11.79 -4.73
C ILE A 9 7.26 -11.51 -3.28
N ALA A 10 7.58 -10.32 -2.79
CA ALA A 10 7.26 -9.87 -1.44
C ALA A 10 6.20 -8.77 -1.46
N ILE A 11 5.02 -9.06 -0.91
CA ILE A 11 3.95 -8.07 -0.67
C ILE A 11 3.96 -7.70 0.81
N GLN A 12 4.19 -6.43 1.12
CA GLN A 12 4.14 -5.93 2.50
C GLN A 12 2.71 -5.50 2.85
N ARG A 13 2.10 -6.13 3.85
CA ARG A 13 0.82 -5.68 4.40
C ARG A 13 1.01 -4.59 5.44
N LEU A 14 0.19 -3.55 5.37
CA LEU A 14 0.11 -2.48 6.36
C LEU A 14 -1.32 -2.29 6.83
N PHE A 15 -1.49 -2.27 8.15
CA PHE A 15 -2.75 -1.89 8.78
C PHE A 15 -2.69 -0.41 9.16
N LEU A 16 -3.42 0.42 8.43
CA LEU A 16 -3.50 1.86 8.68
C LEU A 16 -4.62 2.16 9.68
N LEU A 17 -4.30 1.96 10.96
CA LEU A 17 -5.20 2.25 12.08
C LEU A 17 -5.12 3.71 12.52
N ASP A 18 -3.92 4.29 12.47
CA ASP A 18 -3.63 5.65 12.90
C ASP A 18 -2.41 6.24 12.15
N SER A 19 -2.06 7.48 12.52
CA SER A 19 -0.91 8.19 11.92
C SER A 19 0.45 7.63 12.35
N ALA A 20 0.53 6.93 13.49
CA ALA A 20 1.77 6.28 13.92
C ALA A 20 2.04 5.04 13.04
N ALA A 21 1.01 4.23 12.78
CA ALA A 21 1.06 3.11 11.86
C ALA A 21 1.46 3.53 10.45
N LEU A 22 0.99 4.70 9.98
CA LEU A 22 1.41 5.28 8.69
C LEU A 22 2.92 5.55 8.66
N LYS A 23 3.45 6.27 9.65
CA LYS A 23 4.88 6.62 9.73
C LYS A 23 5.76 5.39 9.87
N THR A 24 5.37 4.44 10.73
CA THR A 24 6.09 3.18 10.89
C THR A 24 6.05 2.37 9.59
N GLY A 25 4.89 2.32 8.92
CA GLY A 25 4.73 1.69 7.62
C GLY A 25 5.67 2.27 6.58
N GLU A 26 5.73 3.60 6.47
CA GLU A 26 6.65 4.30 5.57
C GLU A 26 8.13 3.91 5.82
N GLN A 27 8.57 3.89 7.08
CA GLN A 27 9.93 3.48 7.43
C GLN A 27 10.22 2.02 7.05
N ILE A 28 9.26 1.13 7.33
CA ILE A 28 9.36 -0.29 6.97
C ILE A 28 9.47 -0.44 5.45
N LEU A 29 8.65 0.27 4.68
CA LEU A 29 8.66 0.19 3.23
C LEU A 29 9.96 0.74 2.63
N LYS A 30 10.49 1.85 3.15
CA LYS A 30 11.79 2.40 2.72
C LYS A 30 12.95 1.43 2.99
N HIS A 31 12.92 0.75 4.13
CA HIS A 31 13.97 -0.20 4.50
C HIS A 31 13.85 -1.52 3.73
N ASN A 32 12.63 -2.07 3.61
CA ASN A 32 12.42 -3.39 3.04
C ASN A 32 12.28 -3.39 1.52
N GLN A 33 11.81 -2.29 0.92
CA GLN A 33 11.56 -2.15 -0.52
C GLN A 33 10.81 -3.37 -1.09
N PRO A 34 9.59 -3.69 -0.60
CA PRO A 34 8.82 -4.81 -1.12
C PRO A 34 8.43 -4.59 -2.59
N ASP A 35 8.04 -5.66 -3.28
CA ASP A 35 7.63 -5.59 -4.69
C ASP A 35 6.22 -4.99 -4.84
N ALA A 36 5.40 -5.07 -3.79
CA ALA A 36 4.13 -4.34 -3.66
C ALA A 36 3.78 -4.10 -2.18
N VAL A 37 2.85 -3.18 -1.94
CA VAL A 37 2.25 -2.94 -0.61
C VAL A 37 0.74 -3.18 -0.65
N GLU A 38 0.22 -3.87 0.36
CA GLU A 38 -1.21 -4.05 0.58
C GLU A 38 -1.66 -3.20 1.77
N ILE A 39 -2.64 -2.32 1.55
CA ILE A 39 -3.20 -1.42 2.56
C ILE A 39 -4.53 -1.97 3.06
N LEU A 40 -4.62 -2.12 4.38
CA LEU A 40 -5.80 -2.56 5.11
C LEU A 40 -6.19 -1.51 6.16
N PRO A 41 -7.47 -1.13 6.28
CA PRO A 41 -8.54 -1.44 5.34
C PRO A 41 -8.37 -0.68 4.01
N GLY A 42 -8.97 -1.18 2.94
CA GLY A 42 -8.82 -0.67 1.58
C GLY A 42 -9.39 0.74 1.41
N MET A 43 -10.36 1.12 2.26
CA MET A 43 -10.86 2.49 2.37
C MET A 43 -9.78 3.51 2.79
N ALA A 44 -8.70 3.08 3.46
CA ALA A 44 -7.57 3.93 3.84
C ALA A 44 -6.50 4.05 2.74
N ALA A 45 -6.58 3.24 1.67
CA ALA A 45 -5.59 3.25 0.60
C ALA A 45 -5.46 4.60 -0.14
N PRO A 46 -6.53 5.36 -0.44
CA PRO A 46 -6.38 6.68 -1.08
C PRO A 46 -5.56 7.64 -0.22
N TYR A 47 -5.77 7.64 1.09
CA TYR A 47 -5.01 8.47 2.03
C TYR A 47 -3.52 8.09 2.03
N PHE A 48 -3.21 6.79 2.02
CA PHE A 48 -1.84 6.31 1.89
C PHE A 48 -1.18 6.74 0.58
N ILE A 49 -1.90 6.65 -0.54
CA ILE A 49 -1.39 7.01 -1.86
C ILE A 49 -1.03 8.50 -1.91
N GLU A 50 -1.86 9.35 -1.31
CA GLU A 50 -1.62 10.79 -1.27
C GLU A 50 -0.39 11.18 -0.44
N HIS A 51 -0.17 10.50 0.68
CA HIS A 51 0.83 10.90 1.69
C HIS A 51 2.15 10.12 1.65
N VAL A 52 2.16 8.87 1.16
CA VAL A 52 3.29 7.95 1.29
C VAL A 52 3.75 7.39 -0.05
N TYR A 53 2.83 7.03 -0.96
CA TYR A 53 3.18 6.35 -2.22
C TYR A 53 4.12 7.16 -3.13
N LYS A 54 3.99 8.49 -3.14
CA LYS A 54 4.81 9.37 -4.00
C LYS A 54 6.31 9.18 -3.80
N GLU A 55 6.73 8.66 -2.65
CA GLU A 55 8.14 8.42 -2.32
C GLU A 55 8.61 6.98 -2.55
N LEU A 56 7.70 6.02 -2.70
CA LEU A 56 7.99 4.59 -2.60
C LEU A 56 7.95 3.83 -3.92
N LEU A 57 7.29 4.38 -4.94
CA LEU A 57 7.26 3.87 -6.33
C LEU A 57 6.94 2.37 -6.48
N CYS A 58 6.30 1.73 -5.48
CA CYS A 58 5.91 0.32 -5.53
C CYS A 58 4.38 0.17 -5.58
N PRO A 59 3.83 -0.76 -6.40
CA PRO A 59 2.39 -0.94 -6.56
C PRO A 59 1.62 -1.07 -5.24
N VAL A 60 0.45 -0.43 -5.18
CA VAL A 60 -0.45 -0.45 -4.00
C VAL A 60 -1.67 -1.32 -4.31
N ILE A 61 -1.94 -2.26 -3.41
CA ILE A 61 -3.14 -3.10 -3.38
C ILE A 61 -4.01 -2.60 -2.23
N ALA A 62 -5.30 -2.41 -2.45
CA ALA A 62 -6.25 -2.01 -1.40
C ALA A 62 -7.11 -3.22 -1.03
N GLY A 63 -7.19 -3.57 0.26
CA GLY A 63 -7.93 -4.76 0.71
C GLY A 63 -8.83 -4.53 1.92
N GLY A 64 -9.99 -5.16 1.95
CA GLY A 64 -10.91 -5.16 3.10
C GLY A 64 -11.74 -3.88 3.27
N LEU A 65 -12.99 -4.05 3.74
CA LEU A 65 -13.99 -2.99 3.92
C LEU A 65 -14.23 -2.12 2.65
N ILE A 66 -14.09 -2.73 1.47
CA ILE A 66 -14.46 -2.12 0.19
C ILE A 66 -15.90 -2.52 -0.11
N SER A 67 -16.83 -1.59 0.08
CA SER A 67 -18.28 -1.82 -0.13
C SER A 67 -18.85 -1.03 -1.32
N GLU A 68 -18.26 0.12 -1.63
CA GLU A 68 -18.64 0.96 -2.76
C GLU A 68 -17.51 0.97 -3.80
N SER A 69 -17.86 1.05 -5.09
CA SER A 69 -16.86 1.15 -6.15
C SER A 69 -16.08 2.47 -5.99
N LEU A 70 -14.95 2.43 -5.28
CA LEU A 70 -13.96 3.52 -5.23
C LEU A 70 -13.46 3.90 -6.65
N LEU A 71 -13.82 3.09 -7.67
CA LEU A 71 -13.63 3.28 -9.11
C LEU A 71 -14.30 4.54 -9.72
N HIS A 72 -15.16 5.27 -8.99
CA HIS A 72 -15.83 6.47 -9.54
C HIS A 72 -15.05 7.79 -9.38
N LYS A 73 -13.80 7.79 -8.90
CA LYS A 73 -12.95 8.99 -8.94
C LYS A 73 -12.12 9.05 -10.23
N PRO A 74 -12.28 10.09 -11.07
CA PRO A 74 -11.51 10.24 -12.30
C PRO A 74 -10.16 10.91 -12.00
N GLU A 75 -9.16 10.14 -11.60
CA GLU A 75 -7.75 10.60 -11.46
C GLU A 75 -6.81 9.40 -11.78
N PRO A 76 -5.60 9.63 -12.32
CA PRO A 76 -4.78 8.61 -12.96
C PRO A 76 -3.97 7.85 -11.90
N TYR A 77 -4.64 7.10 -11.02
CA TYR A 77 -3.94 6.20 -10.13
C TYR A 77 -3.74 4.88 -10.86
N LEU A 78 -2.48 4.62 -11.24
CA LEU A 78 -2.00 3.32 -11.71
C LEU A 78 -2.00 2.32 -10.51
N GLY A 79 -3.16 2.12 -9.88
CA GLY A 79 -3.38 1.16 -8.80
C GLY A 79 -4.05 -0.08 -9.37
N LEU A 80 -3.42 -1.23 -9.22
CA LEU A 80 -4.05 -2.50 -9.55
C LEU A 80 -4.99 -2.86 -8.39
N PHE A 81 -6.28 -2.60 -8.57
CA PHE A 81 -7.32 -3.07 -7.65
C PHE A 81 -7.54 -4.57 -7.93
N LEU A 82 -7.16 -5.43 -6.97
CA LEU A 82 -7.45 -6.87 -6.98
C LEU A 82 -8.60 -7.19 -6.03
#